data_AF-A0A4R1UPH0-F1
#
_entry.id   AF-A0A4R1UPH0-F1
#
_cell.length_a   1.000
_cell.length_b   1.000
_cell.length_c   1.000
_cell.angle_alpha   90.00
_cell.angle_beta   90.00
_cell.angle_gamma   90.00
#
_symmetry.space_group_name_H-M   'P 1'
#
loop_
_entity.id
_entity.type
_entity.pdbx_description
1 polymer ?
#
loop_
_entity_poly.entity_id
_entity_poly.type
_entity_poly.pdbx_seq_one_letter_code
_entity_poly.pdbx_strand_id
1 'polypeptide(L)'
;MNPAMDATGIISDGHWSDAQASGHDFVDSWPQPAEAESAPAALGSIAIKWAALHQAGQVVAAIAGIEGESPSLEARAFPAIMRETGGWRCRLAEQGIEDLTAIMEPGLSALIAALDRGADPRAAARSLWTEFVAARDAMVALAPPDALKL
;
A
#
# COMPACT_ATOMS: atom_id res chain seq x y z
N MET A 1 -21.40 50.84 -2.34
CA MET A 1 -20.36 50.93 -1.30
C MET A 1 -19.80 49.54 -1.12
N ASN A 2 -18.54 49.32 -1.52
CA ASN A 2 -17.76 48.13 -1.18
C ASN A 2 -16.73 48.58 -0.12
N PRO A 3 -16.21 47.70 0.77
CA PRO A 3 -15.07 46.86 0.35
C PRO A 3 -14.91 45.46 1.01
N ALA A 4 -14.37 44.55 0.19
CA ALA A 4 -13.27 43.58 0.38
C ALA A 4 -13.10 42.76 1.69
N MET A 5 -13.00 41.42 1.52
CA MET A 5 -11.84 40.60 1.92
C MET A 5 -11.88 39.20 1.24
N ASP A 6 -10.73 38.78 0.69
CA ASP A 6 -10.40 37.54 -0.03
C ASP A 6 -10.53 36.24 0.79
N ALA A 7 -10.82 35.12 0.12
CA ALA A 7 -10.16 33.82 0.35
C ALA A 7 -10.40 32.82 -0.81
N THR A 8 -9.30 32.40 -1.43
CA THR A 8 -9.15 31.29 -2.38
C THR A 8 -9.30 29.92 -1.70
N GLY A 9 -9.82 28.92 -2.45
CA GLY A 9 -9.79 27.48 -2.15
C GLY A 9 -11.17 26.98 -1.69
N ILE A 10 -11.77 25.92 -2.22
CA ILE A 10 -11.23 24.57 -2.41
C ILE A 10 -12.09 23.83 -3.47
N ILE A 11 -11.37 23.05 -4.26
CA ILE A 11 -11.76 22.07 -5.27
C ILE A 11 -12.94 21.20 -4.78
N SER A 12 -14.10 21.30 -5.43
CA SER A 12 -15.18 20.32 -5.32
C SER A 12 -15.23 19.50 -6.61
N ASP A 13 -15.01 18.20 -6.45
CA ASP A 13 -15.85 17.08 -6.91
C ASP A 13 -14.99 15.87 -7.28
N GLY A 14 -14.81 15.00 -6.29
CA GLY A 14 -14.28 13.65 -6.45
C GLY A 14 -15.31 12.78 -7.15
N HIS A 15 -15.24 12.74 -8.47
CA HIS A 15 -16.07 11.87 -9.31
C HIS A 15 -15.50 10.44 -9.27
N TRP A 16 -15.91 9.65 -8.27
CA TRP A 16 -15.64 8.21 -8.17
C TRP A 16 -16.69 7.40 -8.95
N SER A 17 -16.79 7.64 -10.26
CA SER A 17 -17.71 6.86 -11.10
C SER A 17 -17.11 6.68 -12.49
N ASP A 18 -16.22 5.69 -12.62
CA ASP A 18 -15.90 4.91 -13.85
C ASP A 18 -14.56 4.14 -13.80
N ALA A 19 -14.10 3.68 -12.63
CA ALA A 19 -12.89 2.85 -12.55
C ALA A 19 -13.17 1.37 -12.88
N GLN A 20 -13.53 1.08 -14.14
CA GLN A 20 -13.18 -0.19 -14.77
C GLN A 20 -11.78 -0.04 -15.36
N ALA A 21 -10.77 0.14 -14.48
CA ALA A 21 -9.39 0.32 -14.90
C ALA A 21 -8.78 -1.05 -15.23
N SER A 22 -8.27 -1.18 -16.46
CA SER A 22 -7.51 -2.34 -16.90
C SER A 22 -6.30 -2.52 -15.98
N GLY A 23 -5.91 -3.77 -15.65
CA GLY A 23 -4.86 -4.06 -14.66
C GLY A 23 -3.47 -3.42 -14.92
N HIS A 24 -3.24 -2.87 -16.12
CA HIS A 24 -2.07 -2.09 -16.47
C HIS A 24 -2.03 -0.69 -15.81
N ASP A 25 -3.18 -0.02 -15.67
CA ASP A 25 -3.29 1.34 -15.09
C ASP A 25 -2.91 1.37 -13.60
N PHE A 26 -3.12 0.23 -12.93
CA PHE A 26 -2.75 0.03 -11.53
C PHE A 26 -1.23 -0.04 -11.33
N VAL A 27 -0.52 -0.68 -12.27
CA VAL A 27 0.95 -0.81 -12.21
C VAL A 27 1.61 0.50 -12.59
N ASP A 28 1.09 1.21 -13.60
CA ASP A 28 1.65 2.51 -14.03
C ASP A 28 1.42 3.64 -13.01
N SER A 29 0.39 3.53 -12.16
CA SER A 29 0.15 4.48 -11.05
C SER A 29 1.01 4.20 -9.80
N TRP A 30 1.94 3.25 -9.87
CA TRP A 30 2.80 2.92 -8.73
C TRP A 30 3.88 3.98 -8.49
N PRO A 31 4.09 4.46 -7.24
CA PRO A 31 5.11 5.45 -6.94
C PRO A 31 6.52 4.86 -7.10
N GLN A 32 7.29 5.38 -8.06
CA GLN A 32 8.64 4.90 -8.34
C GLN A 32 9.67 5.35 -7.28
N PRO A 33 10.62 4.48 -6.89
CA PRO A 33 11.57 4.76 -5.80
C PRO A 33 12.52 5.94 -6.07
N ALA A 34 12.78 6.31 -7.33
CA ALA A 34 13.75 7.35 -7.68
C ALA A 34 13.21 8.80 -7.57
N GLU A 35 11.89 9.02 -7.57
CA GLU A 35 11.31 10.36 -7.43
C GLU A 35 11.23 10.85 -5.98
N ALA A 36 11.46 9.97 -5.00
CA ALA A 36 11.26 10.24 -3.58
C ALA A 36 12.47 10.89 -2.87
N GLU A 37 13.59 11.12 -3.55
CA GLU A 37 14.89 11.39 -2.90
C GLU A 37 15.12 12.86 -2.46
N SER A 38 14.16 13.78 -2.62
CA SER A 38 14.35 15.17 -2.18
C SER A 38 13.06 15.88 -1.75
N ALA A 39 12.56 15.60 -0.54
CA ALA A 39 11.72 16.50 0.26
C ALA A 39 11.41 15.88 1.65
N PRO A 40 10.90 16.67 2.63
CA PRO A 40 10.16 16.15 3.80
C PRO A 40 8.93 15.28 3.45
N ALA A 41 8.72 14.95 2.17
CA ALA A 41 7.72 14.06 1.58
C ALA A 41 7.96 12.55 1.86
N ALA A 42 9.15 12.15 2.33
CA ALA A 42 9.44 10.75 2.68
C ALA A 42 8.47 10.18 3.75
N LEU A 43 7.87 11.04 4.59
CA LEU A 43 6.94 10.67 5.66
C LEU A 43 5.52 10.36 5.17
N GLY A 44 5.09 10.95 4.04
CA GLY A 44 3.87 10.54 3.34
C GLY A 44 4.09 9.26 2.54
N SER A 45 5.31 9.04 2.06
CA SER A 45 5.69 7.88 1.26
C SER A 45 5.42 6.55 1.97
N ILE A 46 5.76 6.41 3.27
CA ILE A 46 5.60 5.13 3.97
C ILE A 46 4.12 4.74 4.17
N ALA A 47 3.27 5.69 4.55
CA ALA A 47 1.84 5.43 4.73
C ALA A 47 1.16 5.14 3.38
N ILE A 48 1.58 5.84 2.31
CA ILE A 48 1.09 5.61 0.95
C ILE A 48 1.53 4.22 0.45
N LYS A 49 2.82 3.88 0.56
CA LYS A 49 3.35 2.55 0.16
C LYS A 49 2.68 1.43 0.95
N TRP A 50 2.50 1.62 2.25
CA TRP A 50 1.79 0.67 3.09
C TRP A 50 0.34 0.46 2.65
N ALA A 51 -0.40 1.55 2.39
CA ALA A 51 -1.76 1.45 1.87
C ALA A 51 -1.81 0.79 0.49
N ALA A 52 -0.88 1.13 -0.41
CA ALA A 52 -0.76 0.53 -1.74
C ALA A 52 -0.45 -0.97 -1.67
N LEU A 53 0.45 -1.39 -0.78
CA LEU A 53 0.74 -2.80 -0.50
C LEU A 53 -0.50 -3.56 -0.06
N HIS A 54 -1.34 -2.96 0.81
CA HIS A 54 -2.62 -3.55 1.18
C HIS A 54 -3.57 -3.67 0.00
N GLN A 55 -3.67 -2.66 -0.88
CA GLN A 55 -4.49 -2.76 -2.09
C GLN A 55 -3.98 -3.85 -3.03
N ALA A 56 -2.67 -3.92 -3.27
CA ALA A 56 -2.05 -4.97 -4.06
C ALA A 56 -2.33 -6.35 -3.45
N GLY A 57 -2.23 -6.49 -2.13
CA GLY A 57 -2.60 -7.70 -1.40
C GLY A 57 -4.05 -8.13 -1.69
N GLN A 58 -5.01 -7.20 -1.63
CA GLN A 58 -6.42 -7.50 -1.93
C GLN A 58 -6.62 -7.98 -3.38
N VAL A 59 -5.90 -7.40 -4.35
CA VAL A 59 -5.92 -7.87 -5.74
C VAL A 59 -5.35 -9.29 -5.84
N VAL A 60 -4.23 -9.58 -5.18
CA VAL A 60 -3.63 -10.92 -5.16
C VAL A 60 -4.58 -11.94 -4.52
N ALA A 61 -5.25 -11.60 -3.41
CA ALA A 61 -6.27 -12.44 -2.79
C ALA A 61 -7.43 -12.74 -3.74
N ALA A 62 -7.92 -11.73 -4.46
CA ALA A 62 -8.98 -11.90 -5.45
C ALA A 62 -8.55 -12.84 -6.60
N ILE A 63 -7.33 -12.68 -7.13
CA ILE A 63 -6.77 -13.60 -8.15
C ILE A 63 -6.66 -15.02 -7.60
N ALA A 64 -6.29 -15.17 -6.32
CA ALA A 64 -6.20 -16.45 -5.63
C ALA A 64 -7.57 -17.13 -5.38
N GLY A 65 -8.69 -16.40 -5.55
CA GLY A 65 -10.03 -16.87 -5.19
C GLY A 65 -10.25 -16.93 -3.68
N ILE A 66 -9.54 -16.10 -2.92
CA ILE A 66 -9.66 -15.96 -1.46
C ILE A 66 -10.43 -14.67 -1.19
N GLU A 67 -11.31 -14.68 -0.19
CA GLU A 67 -11.92 -13.45 0.31
C GLU A 67 -10.84 -12.60 0.98
N GLY A 68 -10.55 -11.43 0.40
CA GLY A 68 -9.50 -10.55 0.88
C GLY A 68 -9.81 -10.05 2.29
N GLU A 69 -8.85 -10.20 3.21
CA GLU A 69 -9.00 -9.76 4.59
C GLU A 69 -8.90 -8.23 4.66
N SER A 70 -9.89 -7.59 5.29
CA SER A 70 -9.77 -6.18 5.63
C SER A 70 -8.62 -5.99 6.63
N PRO A 71 -7.68 -5.05 6.39
CA PRO A 71 -6.58 -4.83 7.31
C PRO A 71 -7.09 -4.59 8.74
N SER A 72 -6.45 -5.16 9.75
CA SER A 72 -6.78 -4.88 11.14
C SER A 72 -6.57 -3.40 11.48
N LEU A 73 -7.16 -2.93 12.59
CA LEU A 73 -6.94 -1.56 13.05
C LEU A 73 -5.45 -1.29 13.33
N GLU A 74 -4.77 -2.26 13.93
CA GLU A 74 -3.33 -2.25 14.18
C GLU A 74 -2.52 -2.09 12.88
N ALA A 75 -2.86 -2.88 11.85
CA ALA A 75 -2.22 -2.78 10.53
C ALA A 75 -2.45 -1.39 9.92
N ARG A 76 -3.64 -0.79 10.04
CA ARG A 76 -3.89 0.57 9.55
C ARG A 76 -3.12 1.64 10.32
N ALA A 77 -2.99 1.48 11.64
CA ALA A 77 -2.31 2.44 12.52
C ALA A 77 -0.77 2.33 12.46
N PHE A 78 -0.25 1.21 11.97
CA PHE A 78 1.18 0.88 11.94
C PHE A 78 2.09 2.02 11.44
N PRO A 79 1.84 2.68 10.29
CA PRO A 79 2.72 3.76 9.82
C PRO A 79 2.79 4.95 10.78
N ALA A 80 1.69 5.27 11.47
CA ALA A 80 1.66 6.34 12.46
C ALA A 80 2.46 5.96 13.71
N ILE A 81 2.26 4.73 14.21
CA ILE A 81 2.97 4.19 15.37
C ILE A 81 4.48 4.11 15.12
N MET A 82 4.90 3.68 13.92
CA MET A 82 6.32 3.61 13.56
C MET A 82 6.99 4.97 13.55
N ARG A 83 6.31 5.98 12.99
CA ARG A 83 6.80 7.36 12.98
C ARG A 83 6.99 7.91 14.39
N GLU A 84 6.03 7.66 15.28
CA GLU A 84 6.11 8.11 16.68
C GLU A 84 7.21 7.37 17.45
N THR A 85 7.41 6.08 17.16
CA THR A 85 8.47 5.26 17.77
C THR A 85 9.86 5.70 17.33
N GLY A 86 10.02 6.02 16.03
CA GLY A 86 11.30 6.41 15.44
C GLY A 86 12.41 5.36 15.59
N GLY A 87 13.66 5.81 15.46
CA GLY A 87 14.85 5.01 15.76
C GLY A 87 15.05 3.80 14.83
N TRP A 88 15.57 2.71 15.38
CA TRP A 88 15.90 1.52 14.60
C TRP A 88 14.68 0.73 14.13
N ARG A 89 13.56 0.77 14.89
CA ARG A 89 12.30 0.12 14.51
C ARG A 89 11.67 0.79 13.29
N CYS A 90 11.62 2.12 13.28
CA CYS A 90 11.11 2.87 12.12
C CYS A 90 11.93 2.57 10.85
N ARG A 91 13.28 2.60 10.94
CA ARG A 91 14.14 2.27 9.80
C ARG A 91 13.97 0.82 9.31
N LEU A 92 13.77 -0.12 10.22
CA LEU A 92 13.53 -1.52 9.85
C LEU A 92 12.14 -1.70 9.21
N ALA A 93 11.13 -0.96 9.68
CA ALA A 93 9.81 -0.91 9.05
C ALA A 93 9.86 -0.31 7.63
N GLU A 94 10.60 0.79 7.46
CA GLU A 94 10.86 1.41 6.14
C GLU A 94 11.47 0.40 5.18
N GLN A 95 12.56 -0.26 5.58
CA GLN A 95 13.20 -1.28 4.76
C GLN A 95 12.25 -2.45 4.45
N GLY A 96 11.51 -2.94 5.44
CA GLY A 96 10.55 -4.03 5.22
C GLY A 96 9.46 -3.68 4.21
N ILE A 97 9.01 -2.42 4.17
CA ILE A 97 8.05 -1.93 3.19
C ILE A 97 8.67 -1.87 1.78
N GLU A 98 9.92 -1.43 1.65
CA GLU A 98 10.62 -1.46 0.36
C GLU A 98 10.84 -2.90 -0.13
N ASP A 99 11.26 -3.81 0.76
CA ASP A 99 11.48 -5.22 0.44
C ASP A 99 10.17 -5.89 0.00
N LEU A 100 9.07 -5.65 0.71
CA LEU A 100 7.77 -6.20 0.36
C LEU A 100 7.24 -5.61 -0.96
N THR A 101 7.50 -4.33 -1.22
CA THR A 101 7.19 -3.67 -2.50
C THR A 101 7.92 -4.36 -3.65
N ALA A 102 9.23 -4.58 -3.49
CA ALA A 102 10.07 -5.22 -4.50
C ALA A 102 9.66 -6.66 -4.82
N ILE A 103 8.93 -7.34 -3.94
CA ILE A 103 8.34 -8.67 -4.17
C ILE A 103 6.96 -8.55 -4.81
N MET A 104 6.11 -7.66 -4.29
CA MET A 104 4.71 -7.54 -4.68
C MET A 104 4.53 -7.01 -6.10
N GLU A 105 5.29 -5.99 -6.51
CA GLU A 105 5.18 -5.42 -7.86
C GLU A 105 5.42 -6.44 -8.97
N PRO A 106 6.60 -7.11 -9.05
CA PRO A 106 6.83 -8.10 -10.09
C PRO A 106 5.95 -9.33 -9.94
N GLY A 107 5.62 -9.73 -8.71
CA GLY A 107 4.71 -10.84 -8.44
C GLY A 107 3.32 -10.60 -9.02
N LEU A 108 2.71 -9.46 -8.72
CA LEU A 108 1.40 -9.08 -9.24
C LEU A 108 1.41 -8.90 -10.76
N SER A 109 2.44 -8.24 -11.31
CA SER A 109 2.63 -8.11 -12.76
C SER A 109 2.68 -9.47 -13.47
N ALA A 110 3.41 -10.44 -12.89
CA ALA A 110 3.47 -11.79 -13.44
C ALA A 110 2.12 -12.53 -13.38
N LEU A 111 1.34 -12.34 -12.32
CA LEU A 111 -0.01 -12.92 -12.20
C LEU A 111 -0.95 -12.35 -13.26
N ILE A 112 -0.97 -11.03 -13.46
CA ILE A 112 -1.77 -10.36 -14.50
C ILE A 112 -1.38 -10.88 -15.88
N ALA A 113 -0.08 -10.89 -16.18
CA ALA A 113 0.41 -11.39 -17.47
C ALA A 113 0.05 -12.87 -17.71
N ALA A 114 -0.06 -13.69 -16.65
CA ALA A 114 -0.52 -15.08 -16.76
C ALA A 114 -2.03 -15.17 -17.07
N LEU A 115 -2.86 -14.31 -16.46
CA LEU A 115 -4.28 -14.18 -16.79
C LEU A 115 -4.48 -13.78 -18.25
N ASP A 116 -3.72 -12.80 -18.73
CA ASP A 116 -3.80 -12.32 -20.13
C ASP A 116 -3.43 -13.42 -21.14
N ARG A 117 -2.57 -14.37 -20.74
CA ARG A 117 -2.22 -15.56 -21.54
C ARG A 117 -3.23 -16.71 -21.40
N GLY A 118 -4.29 -16.56 -20.59
CA GLY A 118 -5.29 -17.59 -20.32
C GLY A 118 -4.80 -18.74 -19.43
N ALA A 119 -3.68 -18.56 -18.71
CA ALA A 119 -3.21 -19.53 -17.72
C ALA A 119 -4.01 -19.40 -16.41
N ASP A 120 -3.99 -20.42 -15.56
CA ASP A 120 -4.52 -20.35 -14.19
C ASP A 120 -3.40 -20.00 -13.19
N PRO A 121 -3.33 -18.75 -12.69
CA PRO A 121 -2.29 -18.33 -11.75
C PRO A 121 -2.66 -18.53 -10.28
N ARG A 122 -3.82 -19.14 -9.96
CA ARG A 122 -4.34 -19.19 -8.57
C ARG A 122 -3.35 -19.81 -7.57
N ALA A 123 -2.61 -20.83 -7.96
CA ALA A 123 -1.61 -21.44 -7.09
C ALA A 123 -0.47 -20.47 -6.74
N ALA A 124 0.04 -19.73 -7.72
CA ALA A 124 1.06 -18.70 -7.51
C ALA A 124 0.50 -17.53 -6.69
N ALA A 125 -0.73 -17.09 -6.98
CA ALA A 125 -1.39 -16.02 -6.24
C ALA A 125 -1.59 -16.38 -4.76
N ARG A 126 -1.97 -17.62 -4.44
CA ARG A 126 -2.07 -18.10 -3.04
C ARG A 126 -0.74 -18.05 -2.32
N SER A 127 0.35 -18.42 -2.99
CA SER A 127 1.69 -18.34 -2.41
C SER A 127 2.05 -16.89 -2.12
N LEU A 128 1.91 -15.99 -3.09
CA LEU A 128 2.22 -14.56 -2.92
C LEU A 128 1.36 -13.90 -1.84
N TRP A 129 0.07 -14.23 -1.78
CA TRP A 129 -0.82 -13.77 -0.71
C TRP A 129 -0.35 -14.21 0.68
N THR A 130 0.08 -15.46 0.82
CA THR A 130 0.54 -16.00 2.11
C THR A 130 1.82 -15.31 2.57
N GLU A 131 2.77 -15.08 1.65
CA GLU A 131 3.99 -14.32 1.94
C GLU A 131 3.67 -12.87 2.33
N PHE A 132 2.74 -12.21 1.62
CA PHE A 132 2.28 -10.87 1.96
C PHE A 132 1.70 -10.80 3.38
N VAL A 133 0.78 -11.71 3.73
CA VAL A 133 0.17 -11.76 5.08
C VAL A 133 1.24 -11.99 6.15
N ALA A 134 2.15 -12.95 5.93
CA ALA A 134 3.20 -13.24 6.89
C ALA A 134 4.14 -12.03 7.10
N ALA A 135 4.55 -11.36 6.02
CA ALA A 135 5.39 -10.17 6.08
C ALA A 135 4.67 -8.98 6.76
N ARG A 136 3.39 -8.77 6.43
CA ARG A 136 2.52 -7.76 7.08
C ARG A 136 2.48 -7.99 8.59
N ASP A 137 2.18 -9.20 9.02
CA ASP A 137 2.01 -9.53 10.44
C ASP A 137 3.34 -9.38 11.19
N ALA A 138 4.46 -9.77 10.57
CA ALA A 138 5.80 -9.53 11.12
C ALA A 138 6.13 -8.04 11.27
N MET A 139 5.73 -7.20 10.30
CA MET A 139 5.90 -5.75 10.39
C MET A 139 5.07 -5.15 11.52
N VAL A 140 3.79 -5.52 11.64
CA VAL A 140 2.95 -5.04 12.74
C VAL A 140 3.54 -5.44 14.09
N ALA A 141 4.08 -6.65 14.22
CA ALA A 141 4.75 -7.13 15.43
C ALA A 141 6.05 -6.36 15.79
N LEU A 142 6.62 -5.59 14.87
CA LEU A 142 7.77 -4.72 15.15
C LEU A 142 7.38 -3.52 16.03
N ALA A 143 6.10 -3.14 16.04
CA ALA A 143 5.62 -2.04 16.86
C ALA A 143 5.81 -2.31 18.35
N PRO A 144 6.15 -1.29 19.15
CA PRO A 144 6.25 -1.44 20.59
C PRO A 144 4.95 -2.05 21.15
N PRO A 145 5.01 -3.10 22.00
CA PRO A 145 3.82 -3.77 22.54
C PRO A 145 2.85 -2.83 23.27
N ASP A 146 3.35 -1.72 23.79
CA ASP A 146 2.56 -0.71 24.50
C ASP A 146 1.91 0.33 23.58
N ALA A 147 2.35 0.42 22.32
CA ALA A 147 1.85 1.37 21.33
C ALA A 147 0.70 0.80 20.47
N LEU A 148 0.53 -0.53 20.44
CA LEU A 148 -0.52 -1.22 19.67
C LEU A 148 -1.83 -1.43 20.44
N LYS A 149 -1.88 -1.08 21.74
CA LYS A 149 -3.10 -1.16 22.56
C LYS A 149 -4.06 -0.04 22.18
N LEU A 150 -4.75 -0.19 21.05
CA LEU A 150 -5.83 0.68 20.58
C LEU A 150 -7.19 0.26 21.15
#